data_AF-A0BBW5-F1
#
_entry.id   AF-A0BBW5-F1
#
_cell.length_a   1.000
_cell.length_b   1.000
_cell.length_c   1.000
_cell.angle_alpha   90.00
_cell.angle_beta   90.00
_cell.angle_gamma   90.00
#
_symmetry.space_group_name_H-M   'P 1'
#
loop_
_entity.id
_entity.type
_entity.pdbx_description
1 polymer ?
#
loop_
_entity_poly.entity_id
_entity_poly.type
_entity_poly.pdbx_seq_one_letter_code
_entity_poly.pdbx_strand_id
1 'polypeptide(L)'
;MNIYKSIGRLSAFRFSTSVIEILNKFDEEYYVKNYLNTFTSTGFPQANLKIGNKTCNLIGLPRTGVQETIVDDLTSLLLKDQKKNNFLIQIDPSPYLYAKRQLYKLYHSKVDPIITDNLFEQLPTLPIDTNELRLDLAIFDSIHLIQQHPQINAENKQIIFEYLNGQKLGYYQSTLKRLKEAIQKDGKLSDQLSQESDEMAQKFADLLSSTILYRDQNQTDIVQLSLLQALYMTTLKGSSIHLIGMSQIYQRIASGIFLSLSDVQEMFNNICQEIQSKSISENNLNYLFDFQTMLWKQKGIEYYLLFNINRYLKNSKGEDVTVIVDALHYDPLRIAISNQQNNFIEEIENSYFAEFQYPKLEKPEQDDQMLEKHAILSSVLSFQIWKEPCINNPFPYLSKDFKTMSVDEQKEIQDKYHQFYEKYTTRIQDVKNSLKQ
;
A
#
# COMPACT_ATOMS: atom_id res chain seq x y z
N MET A 1 -11.18 5.77 25.87
CA MET A 1 -11.10 4.64 24.90
C MET A 1 -11.48 3.36 25.62
N ASN A 2 -12.59 2.72 25.25
CA ASN A 2 -13.06 1.45 25.83
C ASN A 2 -12.76 0.26 24.90
N ILE A 3 -11.72 0.38 24.07
CA ILE A 3 -11.21 -0.64 23.15
C ILE A 3 -10.69 -1.89 23.91
N TYR A 4 -10.44 -1.74 25.21
CA TYR A 4 -9.82 -2.72 26.10
C TYR A 4 -10.66 -3.97 26.45
N LYS A 5 -11.97 -4.02 26.12
CA LYS A 5 -12.83 -5.13 26.54
C LYS A 5 -12.89 -6.30 25.55
N SER A 6 -12.35 -6.14 24.34
CA SER A 6 -12.70 -7.03 23.22
C SER A 6 -11.49 -7.59 22.48
N ILE A 7 -10.27 -7.29 22.93
CA ILE A 7 -9.04 -7.74 22.27
C ILE A 7 -8.50 -8.97 22.99
N GLY A 8 -9.12 -10.10 22.68
CA GLY A 8 -8.71 -11.39 23.23
C GLY A 8 -9.01 -12.50 22.23
N ARG A 9 -7.94 -12.92 21.53
CA ARG A 9 -7.80 -14.11 20.63
C ARG A 9 -7.81 -13.76 19.15
N LEU A 10 -6.64 -13.92 18.52
CA LEU A 10 -6.42 -14.59 17.23
C LEU A 10 -4.94 -14.42 16.81
N SER A 11 -4.14 -15.48 16.88
CA SER A 11 -2.84 -15.54 16.18
C SER A 11 -3.08 -16.09 14.77
N ALA A 12 -3.72 -15.29 13.91
CA ALA A 12 -4.18 -15.73 12.59
C ALA A 12 -3.02 -16.04 11.61
N PHE A 13 -1.86 -15.45 11.85
CA PHE A 13 -0.65 -15.78 11.11
C PHE A 13 0.32 -16.51 12.04
N ARG A 14 0.27 -17.84 12.01
CA ARG A 14 1.33 -18.67 12.60
C ARG A 14 2.51 -18.67 11.64
N PHE A 15 3.32 -17.62 11.69
CA PHE A 15 4.56 -17.68 10.93
C PHE A 15 5.50 -18.73 11.57
N SER A 16 6.53 -19.15 10.86
CA SER A 16 7.47 -20.19 11.30
C SER A 16 8.91 -19.68 11.44
N THR A 17 9.20 -18.61 12.21
CA THR A 17 10.58 -18.05 12.30
C THR A 17 10.93 -17.19 13.53
N SER A 18 12.24 -16.96 13.71
CA SER A 18 12.91 -16.02 14.63
C SER A 18 12.40 -14.57 14.57
N VAL A 19 11.86 -14.13 13.43
CA VAL A 19 11.26 -12.78 13.28
C VAL A 19 10.04 -12.62 14.17
N ILE A 20 9.25 -13.68 14.30
CA ILE A 20 8.06 -13.68 15.15
C ILE A 20 8.48 -13.60 16.60
N GLU A 21 9.56 -14.25 17.01
CA GLU A 21 10.05 -14.13 18.39
C GLU A 21 10.45 -12.69 18.70
N ILE A 22 11.08 -12.00 17.73
CA ILE A 22 11.41 -10.58 17.85
C ILE A 22 10.14 -9.74 17.92
N LEU A 23 9.21 -9.97 17.00
CA LEU A 23 7.97 -9.21 16.92
C LEU A 23 7.06 -9.52 18.12
N ASN A 24 7.02 -10.76 18.63
CA ASN A 24 6.23 -11.20 19.79
C ASN A 24 6.52 -10.41 21.07
N LYS A 25 7.66 -9.72 21.14
CA LYS A 25 7.98 -8.78 22.22
C LYS A 25 7.12 -7.50 22.21
N PHE A 26 6.51 -7.14 21.10
CA PHE A 26 5.56 -6.01 21.01
C PHE A 26 4.15 -6.49 21.32
N ASP A 27 3.72 -6.43 22.57
CA ASP A 27 2.33 -6.74 22.89
C ASP A 27 1.37 -5.61 22.45
N GLU A 28 0.08 -5.87 22.63
CA GLU A 28 -0.97 -4.86 22.40
C GLU A 28 -0.71 -3.59 23.22
N GLU A 29 -0.23 -3.73 24.46
CA GLU A 29 0.06 -2.61 25.35
C GLU A 29 1.12 -1.69 24.75
N TYR A 30 2.18 -2.24 24.17
CA TYR A 30 3.19 -1.47 23.46
C TYR A 30 2.58 -0.60 22.34
N TYR A 31 1.75 -1.19 21.48
CA TYR A 31 1.14 -0.47 20.36
C TYR A 31 0.12 0.57 20.84
N VAL A 32 -0.71 0.25 21.83
CA VAL A 32 -1.67 1.20 22.42
C VAL A 32 -0.96 2.39 23.05
N LYS A 33 0.11 2.15 23.81
CA LYS A 33 0.89 3.22 24.45
C LYS A 33 1.54 4.17 23.43
N ASN A 34 1.98 3.63 22.30
CA ASN A 34 2.66 4.41 21.25
C ASN A 34 1.71 4.94 20.18
N TYR A 35 0.45 4.50 20.17
CA TYR A 35 -0.57 4.93 19.22
C TYR A 35 -0.68 6.45 19.19
N LEU A 36 -0.91 7.10 20.35
CA LEU A 36 -1.05 8.55 20.42
C LEU A 36 0.21 9.30 19.94
N ASN A 37 1.40 8.78 20.25
CA ASN A 37 2.67 9.38 19.81
C ASN A 37 2.81 9.35 18.28
N THR A 38 2.25 8.34 17.62
CA THR A 38 2.27 8.21 16.16
C THR A 38 1.48 9.34 15.48
N PHE A 39 0.32 9.74 16.05
CA PHE A 39 -0.50 10.80 15.47
C PHE A 39 -0.01 12.20 15.82
N THR A 40 0.69 12.35 16.93
CA THR A 40 1.23 13.66 17.34
C THR A 40 2.63 13.91 16.81
N SER A 41 3.28 12.91 16.20
CA SER A 41 4.59 13.07 15.56
C SER A 41 4.49 13.93 14.30
N THR A 42 5.16 15.08 14.34
CA THR A 42 5.26 16.03 13.23
C THR A 42 6.58 15.94 12.46
N GLY A 43 7.59 15.25 13.02
CA GLY A 43 8.91 15.10 12.43
C GLY A 43 9.10 13.78 11.68
N PHE A 44 10.21 13.68 10.94
CA PHE A 44 10.67 12.46 10.27
C PHE A 44 11.68 11.72 11.15
N PRO A 45 11.26 10.79 12.03
CA PRO A 45 12.20 10.01 12.82
C PRO A 45 13.08 9.17 11.90
N GLN A 46 14.37 9.09 12.23
CA GLN A 46 15.40 8.46 11.41
C GLN A 46 16.29 7.53 12.24
N ALA A 47 16.64 6.38 11.66
CA ALA A 47 17.60 5.46 12.24
C ALA A 47 18.49 4.82 11.16
N ASN A 48 19.81 4.88 11.35
CA ASN A 48 20.75 4.11 10.56
C ASN A 48 21.04 2.79 11.25
N LEU A 49 20.48 1.71 10.72
CA LEU A 49 20.49 0.38 11.30
C LEU A 49 21.38 -0.55 10.47
N LYS A 50 21.93 -1.59 11.10
CA LYS A 50 22.77 -2.60 10.44
C LYS A 50 22.05 -3.94 10.39
N ILE A 51 22.07 -4.57 9.21
CA ILE A 51 21.56 -5.93 8.96
C ILE A 51 22.63 -6.65 8.16
N GLY A 52 23.23 -7.69 8.72
CA GLY A 52 24.45 -8.26 8.15
C GLY A 52 25.57 -7.21 8.11
N ASN A 53 26.21 -7.12 6.94
CA ASN A 53 27.20 -6.09 6.61
C ASN A 53 26.58 -4.86 5.92
N LYS A 54 25.25 -4.80 5.78
CA LYS A 54 24.52 -3.76 5.03
C LYS A 54 23.94 -2.69 5.95
N THR A 55 23.67 -1.50 5.41
CA THR A 55 23.00 -0.42 6.14
C THR A 55 21.55 -0.23 5.67
N CYS A 56 20.64 -0.11 6.62
CA CYS A 56 19.25 0.27 6.43
C CYS A 56 19.02 1.65 7.06
N ASN A 57 18.83 2.68 6.25
CA ASN A 57 18.36 3.99 6.74
C ASN A 57 16.83 3.99 6.78
N LEU A 58 16.26 3.85 7.97
CA LEU A 58 14.82 3.83 8.18
C LEU A 58 14.31 5.24 8.45
N ILE A 59 13.28 5.66 7.73
CA ILE A 59 12.60 6.96 7.85
C ILE A 59 11.12 6.72 8.12
N GLY A 60 10.60 7.30 9.19
CA GLY A 60 9.16 7.34 9.49
C GLY A 60 8.50 8.58 8.89
N LEU A 61 7.36 8.42 8.24
CA LEU A 61 6.56 9.52 7.70
C LEU A 61 5.60 10.06 8.77
N PRO A 62 5.55 11.38 9.01
CA PRO A 62 4.63 11.97 9.97
C PRO A 62 3.18 11.81 9.52
N ARG A 63 2.25 11.77 10.48
CA ARG A 63 0.80 11.76 10.20
C ARG A 63 0.14 13.12 10.40
N THR A 64 0.83 14.06 11.05
CA THR A 64 0.37 15.43 11.27
C THR A 64 1.48 16.42 10.96
N GLY A 65 1.09 17.65 10.63
CA GLY A 65 2.01 18.75 10.38
C GLY A 65 1.56 19.63 9.22
N VAL A 66 2.35 20.67 8.96
CA VAL A 66 2.09 21.64 7.88
C VAL A 66 2.64 21.07 6.58
N GLN A 67 1.80 21.00 5.54
CA GLN A 67 2.13 20.37 4.26
C GLN A 67 3.42 20.92 3.63
N GLU A 68 3.57 22.25 3.56
CA GLU A 68 4.76 22.91 3.00
C GLU A 68 6.03 22.48 3.75
N THR A 69 6.01 22.54 5.09
CA THR A 69 7.14 22.14 5.92
C THR A 69 7.51 20.67 5.72
N ILE A 70 6.52 19.79 5.62
CA ILE A 70 6.73 18.35 5.40
C ILE A 70 7.37 18.09 4.04
N VAL A 71 6.90 18.78 2.99
CA VAL A 71 7.48 18.68 1.65
C VAL A 71 8.93 19.16 1.65
N ASP A 72 9.23 20.30 2.25
CA ASP A 72 10.58 20.87 2.30
C ASP A 72 11.56 20.00 3.10
N ASP A 73 11.13 19.51 4.27
CA ASP A 73 11.94 18.67 5.14
C ASP A 73 12.25 17.32 4.49
N LEU A 74 11.25 16.66 3.91
CA LEU A 74 11.44 15.38 3.22
C LEU A 74 12.32 15.55 1.98
N THR A 75 12.13 16.62 1.22
CA THR A 75 12.98 16.95 0.07
C THR A 75 14.44 17.11 0.51
N SER A 76 14.68 17.92 1.54
CA SER A 76 16.01 18.14 2.11
C SER A 76 16.64 16.84 2.61
N LEU A 77 15.86 15.97 3.24
CA LEU A 77 16.29 14.67 3.74
C LEU A 77 16.70 13.72 2.61
N LEU A 78 15.86 13.57 1.58
CA LEU A 78 16.12 12.68 0.45
C LEU A 78 17.24 13.19 -0.47
N LEU A 79 17.45 14.50 -0.53
CA LEU A 79 18.58 15.11 -1.23
C LEU A 79 19.91 14.91 -0.51
N LYS A 80 19.96 14.82 0.83
CA LYS A 80 21.20 14.53 1.57
C LYS A 80 21.73 13.11 1.28
N ASP A 81 20.82 12.17 0.98
CA ASP A 81 21.12 10.77 0.69
C ASP A 81 21.58 10.55 -0.79
N GLN A 82 22.45 11.42 -1.32
CA GLN A 82 22.81 11.42 -2.76
C GLN A 82 23.50 10.13 -3.24
N LYS A 83 24.19 9.42 -2.35
CA LYS A 83 24.96 8.21 -2.70
C LYS A 83 24.12 6.94 -2.77
N LYS A 84 22.89 6.96 -2.25
CA LYS A 84 22.03 5.77 -2.22
C LYS A 84 21.17 5.70 -3.47
N ASN A 85 21.25 4.56 -4.14
CA ASN A 85 20.53 4.29 -5.38
C ASN A 85 19.28 3.44 -5.18
N ASN A 86 18.95 3.05 -3.94
CA ASN A 86 17.93 2.05 -3.66
C ASN A 86 17.00 2.49 -2.54
N PHE A 87 15.70 2.48 -2.84
CA PHE A 87 14.64 2.85 -1.91
C PHE A 87 13.59 1.74 -1.84
N LEU A 88 13.18 1.42 -0.61
CA LEU A 88 12.05 0.57 -0.29
C LEU A 88 10.98 1.49 0.32
N ILE A 89 9.84 1.64 -0.33
CA ILE A 89 8.78 2.57 0.10
C ILE A 89 7.52 1.77 0.42
N GLN A 90 6.94 1.99 1.60
CA GLN A 90 5.71 1.33 2.03
C GLN A 90 4.51 1.84 1.22
N ILE A 91 4.22 1.15 0.13
CA ILE A 91 3.08 1.39 -0.76
C ILE A 91 2.49 0.04 -1.11
N ASP A 92 1.16 -0.07 -1.11
CA ASP A 92 0.45 -1.26 -1.59
C ASP A 92 0.82 -1.53 -3.06
N PRO A 93 1.52 -2.63 -3.37
CA PRO A 93 1.95 -2.92 -4.73
C PRO A 93 0.81 -3.48 -5.60
N SER A 94 -0.34 -3.84 -5.02
CA SER A 94 -1.38 -4.64 -5.67
C SER A 94 -1.85 -4.03 -6.99
N PRO A 95 -2.21 -2.73 -7.03
CA PRO A 95 -2.53 -2.09 -8.30
C PRO A 95 -1.46 -2.13 -9.37
N TYR A 96 -0.24 -1.80 -8.95
CA TYR A 96 0.89 -1.66 -9.84
C TYR A 96 1.24 -3.01 -10.43
N LEU A 97 1.29 -4.06 -9.59
CA LEU A 97 1.52 -5.43 -10.01
C LEU A 97 0.45 -5.91 -10.97
N TYR A 98 -0.82 -5.67 -10.68
CA TYR A 98 -1.91 -6.06 -11.56
C TYR A 98 -1.72 -5.46 -12.96
N ALA A 99 -1.56 -4.15 -13.05
CA ALA A 99 -1.50 -3.47 -14.34
C ALA A 99 -0.18 -3.76 -15.08
N LYS A 100 0.95 -3.89 -14.35
CA LYS A 100 2.21 -4.41 -14.90
C LYS A 100 2.02 -5.80 -15.50
N ARG A 101 1.35 -6.72 -14.81
CA ARG A 101 1.06 -8.07 -15.30
C ARG A 101 0.09 -8.07 -16.49
N GLN A 102 -0.90 -7.16 -16.52
CA GLN A 102 -1.77 -6.98 -17.70
C GLN A 102 -0.98 -6.53 -18.93
N LEU A 103 -0.02 -5.60 -18.77
CA LEU A 103 0.93 -5.27 -19.82
C LEU A 103 1.68 -6.54 -20.25
N TYR A 104 2.34 -7.24 -19.34
CA TYR A 104 3.06 -8.48 -19.66
C TYR A 104 2.18 -9.49 -20.42
N LYS A 105 0.93 -9.73 -20.00
CA LYS A 105 -0.02 -10.59 -20.73
C LYS A 105 -0.30 -10.08 -22.15
N LEU A 106 -0.58 -8.79 -22.31
CA LEU A 106 -0.83 -8.16 -23.62
C LEU A 106 0.36 -8.34 -24.58
N TYR A 107 1.59 -8.33 -24.07
CA TYR A 107 2.81 -8.43 -24.86
C TYR A 107 3.28 -9.86 -25.11
N HIS A 108 3.28 -10.70 -24.07
CA HIS A 108 3.84 -12.05 -24.15
C HIS A 108 2.86 -13.12 -24.61
N SER A 109 1.55 -12.86 -24.58
CA SER A 109 0.54 -13.73 -25.23
C SER A 109 0.78 -13.95 -26.73
N LYS A 110 1.62 -13.11 -27.36
CA LYS A 110 2.02 -13.25 -28.77
C LYS A 110 3.32 -14.05 -28.98
N VAL A 111 4.09 -14.30 -27.91
CA VAL A 111 5.45 -14.88 -28.00
C VAL A 111 5.54 -16.23 -27.29
N ASP A 112 4.83 -16.44 -26.18
CA ASP A 112 4.84 -17.73 -25.48
C ASP A 112 3.50 -18.00 -24.74
N PRO A 113 2.60 -18.84 -25.29
CA PRO A 113 1.28 -19.10 -24.73
C PRO A 113 1.29 -20.00 -23.48
N ILE A 114 2.44 -20.48 -23.01
CA ILE A 114 2.53 -21.40 -21.86
C ILE A 114 2.57 -20.67 -20.51
N ILE A 115 2.91 -19.37 -20.49
CA ILE A 115 3.06 -18.58 -19.27
C ILE A 115 1.70 -18.05 -18.74
N THR A 116 0.59 -18.24 -19.46
CA THR A 116 -0.58 -17.37 -19.32
C THR A 116 -1.51 -17.61 -18.11
N ASP A 117 -1.74 -18.82 -17.61
CA ASP A 117 -3.06 -19.01 -16.96
C ASP A 117 -3.09 -19.26 -15.44
N ASN A 118 -2.20 -20.01 -14.79
CA ASN A 118 -2.52 -20.46 -13.43
C ASN A 118 -2.02 -19.57 -12.28
N LEU A 119 -0.82 -19.00 -12.36
CA LEU A 119 -0.23 -18.29 -11.22
C LEU A 119 -0.73 -16.84 -11.08
N PHE A 120 -0.87 -16.13 -12.21
CA PHE A 120 -1.26 -14.72 -12.26
C PHE A 120 -2.76 -14.49 -12.01
N GLU A 121 -3.60 -15.51 -12.25
CA GLU A 121 -5.05 -15.41 -12.08
C GLU A 121 -5.51 -15.66 -10.65
N GLN A 122 -4.73 -16.39 -9.86
CA GLN A 122 -5.07 -16.76 -8.49
C GLN A 122 -4.66 -15.70 -7.47
N LEU A 123 -3.54 -14.99 -7.67
CA LEU A 123 -2.99 -14.02 -6.71
C LEU A 123 -2.42 -12.76 -7.40
N PRO A 124 -3.25 -11.98 -8.11
CA PRO A 124 -2.80 -10.82 -8.90
C PRO A 124 -2.08 -9.74 -8.08
N THR A 125 -2.28 -9.73 -6.76
CA THR A 125 -1.82 -8.70 -5.84
C THR A 125 -0.61 -9.08 -4.98
N LEU A 126 -0.19 -10.35 -5.00
CA LEU A 126 1.00 -10.81 -4.27
C LEU A 126 2.19 -10.95 -5.22
N PRO A 127 3.38 -10.40 -4.86
CA PRO A 127 4.59 -10.57 -5.66
C PRO A 127 5.08 -12.03 -5.58
N ILE A 128 5.57 -12.59 -6.69
CA ILE A 128 6.21 -13.92 -6.71
C ILE A 128 7.69 -13.76 -6.29
N ASP A 129 8.31 -12.64 -6.68
CA ASP A 129 9.66 -12.26 -6.29
C ASP A 129 9.77 -10.77 -5.95
N THR A 130 10.88 -10.39 -5.29
CA THR A 130 11.13 -8.99 -4.90
C THR A 130 11.45 -8.06 -6.07
N ASN A 131 11.80 -8.59 -7.25
CA ASN A 131 12.02 -7.78 -8.45
C ASN A 131 10.69 -7.35 -9.08
N GLU A 132 9.60 -8.11 -8.90
CA GLU A 132 8.26 -7.68 -9.33
C GLU A 132 7.84 -6.37 -8.65
N LEU A 133 8.26 -6.19 -7.38
CA LEU A 133 8.01 -4.99 -6.58
C LEU A 133 8.79 -3.76 -7.06
N ARG A 134 9.74 -3.91 -7.98
CA ARG A 134 10.48 -2.79 -8.56
C ARG A 134 9.57 -1.97 -9.47
N LEU A 135 9.58 -0.65 -9.25
CA LEU A 135 8.91 0.31 -10.13
C LEU A 135 9.70 0.45 -11.44
N ASP A 136 9.13 -0.11 -12.51
CA ASP A 136 9.62 0.02 -13.88
C ASP A 136 9.15 1.34 -14.49
N LEU A 137 9.98 2.37 -14.37
CA LEU A 137 9.65 3.71 -14.86
C LEU A 137 9.30 3.71 -16.35
N ALA A 138 10.00 2.93 -17.19
CA ALA A 138 9.78 2.87 -18.64
C ALA A 138 8.36 2.53 -19.07
N ILE A 139 7.61 1.80 -18.25
CA ILE A 139 6.25 1.36 -18.55
C ILE A 139 5.22 2.09 -17.69
N PHE A 140 5.66 3.04 -16.86
CA PHE A 140 4.84 3.63 -15.81
C PHE A 140 3.64 4.42 -16.34
N ASP A 141 3.81 5.21 -17.39
CA ASP A 141 2.70 5.94 -18.02
C ASP A 141 1.71 5.01 -18.75
N SER A 142 2.24 3.91 -19.31
CA SER A 142 1.42 2.87 -19.94
C SER A 142 0.48 2.17 -18.96
N ILE A 143 0.86 2.08 -17.69
CA ILE A 143 0.04 1.51 -16.62
C ILE A 143 -1.20 2.38 -16.36
N HIS A 144 -1.01 3.70 -16.30
CA HIS A 144 -2.10 4.66 -16.07
C HIS A 144 -3.20 4.54 -17.14
N LEU A 145 -2.78 4.47 -18.42
CA LEU A 145 -3.70 4.35 -19.56
C LEU A 145 -4.59 3.09 -19.47
N ILE A 146 -4.05 1.97 -18.94
CA ILE A 146 -4.81 0.72 -18.75
C ILE A 146 -5.83 0.84 -17.63
N GLN A 147 -5.46 1.48 -16.52
CA GLN A 147 -6.39 1.68 -15.41
C GLN A 147 -7.58 2.55 -15.81
N GLN A 148 -7.34 3.62 -16.57
CA GLN A 148 -8.41 4.48 -17.09
C GLN A 148 -9.25 3.80 -18.18
N HIS A 149 -8.62 2.95 -19.00
CA HIS A 149 -9.26 2.28 -20.12
C HIS A 149 -8.94 0.78 -20.13
N PRO A 150 -9.64 -0.03 -19.32
CA PRO A 150 -9.40 -1.48 -19.22
C PRO A 150 -9.56 -2.17 -20.58
N GLN A 151 -10.47 -1.65 -21.43
CA GLN A 151 -10.54 -2.02 -22.83
C GLN A 151 -9.68 -1.08 -23.66
N ILE A 152 -8.48 -1.56 -23.97
CA ILE A 152 -7.49 -0.79 -24.73
C ILE A 152 -7.85 -0.83 -26.22
N ASN A 153 -8.20 0.32 -26.78
CA ASN A 153 -8.42 0.48 -28.22
C ASN A 153 -7.08 0.41 -29.01
N ALA A 154 -7.14 0.40 -30.34
CA ALA A 154 -5.94 0.26 -31.18
C ALA A 154 -4.95 1.44 -31.03
N GLU A 155 -5.45 2.65 -30.84
CA GLU A 155 -4.64 3.86 -30.66
C GLU A 155 -3.87 3.82 -29.34
N ASN A 156 -4.56 3.53 -28.24
CA ASN A 156 -3.95 3.37 -26.92
C ASN A 156 -2.93 2.21 -26.92
N LYS A 157 -3.20 1.11 -27.63
CA LYS A 157 -2.21 0.03 -27.81
C LYS A 157 -0.93 0.55 -28.46
N GLN A 158 -1.04 1.32 -29.54
CA GLN A 158 0.12 1.88 -30.24
C GLN A 158 0.93 2.83 -29.35
N ILE A 159 0.26 3.70 -28.57
CA ILE A 159 0.91 4.59 -27.61
C ILE A 159 1.71 3.76 -26.59
N ILE A 160 1.11 2.73 -26.00
CA ILE A 160 1.75 1.85 -25.01
C ILE A 160 2.97 1.12 -25.64
N PHE A 161 2.90 0.69 -26.91
CA PHE A 161 4.04 0.14 -27.65
C PHE A 161 5.22 1.12 -27.79
N GLU A 162 4.97 2.41 -28.06
CA GLU A 162 6.02 3.42 -28.17
C GLU A 162 6.74 3.65 -26.83
N TYR A 163 6.01 3.61 -25.71
CA TYR A 163 6.60 3.72 -24.36
C TYR A 163 7.49 2.52 -24.03
N LEU A 164 7.04 1.30 -24.30
CA LEU A 164 7.83 0.08 -24.05
C LEU A 164 9.12 0.04 -24.87
N ASN A 165 9.10 0.59 -26.08
CA ASN A 165 10.29 0.73 -26.93
C ASN A 165 11.19 1.91 -26.50
N GLY A 166 10.93 2.52 -25.34
CA GLY A 166 11.76 3.54 -24.72
C GLY A 166 11.67 4.94 -25.35
N GLN A 167 10.77 5.16 -26.32
CA GLN A 167 10.75 6.40 -27.09
C GLN A 167 10.19 7.60 -26.31
N LYS A 168 9.32 7.36 -25.30
CA LYS A 168 8.66 8.43 -24.54
C LYS A 168 9.12 8.57 -23.08
N LEU A 169 9.70 7.57 -22.43
CA LEU A 169 10.30 7.77 -21.09
C LEU A 169 11.57 8.64 -21.14
N GLY A 170 12.30 8.56 -22.26
CA GLY A 170 13.38 9.47 -22.54
C GLY A 170 12.95 10.94 -22.43
N TYR A 171 11.68 11.27 -22.65
CA TYR A 171 11.15 12.63 -22.59
C TYR A 171 11.23 13.26 -21.18
N TYR A 172 10.74 12.59 -20.13
CA TYR A 172 10.76 13.14 -18.77
C TYR A 172 12.20 13.26 -18.22
N GLN A 173 13.02 12.22 -18.43
CA GLN A 173 14.41 12.21 -17.96
C GLN A 173 15.31 13.18 -18.75
N SER A 174 15.12 13.29 -20.08
CA SER A 174 15.87 14.23 -20.91
C SER A 174 15.45 15.67 -20.68
N THR A 175 14.18 15.94 -20.39
CA THR A 175 13.71 17.28 -20.05
C THR A 175 14.23 17.70 -18.68
N LEU A 176 14.18 16.83 -17.67
CA LEU A 176 14.81 17.10 -16.37
C LEU A 176 16.32 17.35 -16.49
N LYS A 177 17.01 16.58 -17.33
CA LYS A 177 18.43 16.78 -17.63
C LYS A 177 18.69 18.13 -18.30
N ARG A 178 17.89 18.50 -19.31
CA ARG A 178 17.94 19.82 -19.98
C ARG A 178 17.71 20.98 -19.00
N LEU A 179 16.75 20.84 -18.09
CA LEU A 179 16.47 21.85 -17.07
C LEU A 179 17.65 22.00 -16.09
N LYS A 180 18.25 20.89 -15.63
CA LYS A 180 19.45 20.91 -14.79
C LYS A 180 20.65 21.54 -15.51
N GLU A 181 20.84 21.21 -16.79
CA GLU A 181 21.88 21.80 -17.64
C GLU A 181 21.67 23.30 -17.86
N ALA A 182 20.43 23.76 -18.05
CA ALA A 182 20.09 25.18 -18.18
C ALA A 182 20.36 25.97 -16.88
N ILE A 183 19.98 25.43 -15.73
CA ILE A 183 20.27 26.03 -14.41
C ILE A 183 21.78 26.11 -14.16
N GLN A 184 22.54 25.07 -14.54
CA GLN A 184 24.00 25.06 -14.39
C GLN A 184 24.70 26.09 -15.30
N LYS A 185 24.12 26.39 -16.46
CA LYS A 185 24.72 27.27 -17.47
C LYS A 185 24.45 28.74 -17.22
N ASP A 186 23.21 29.10 -16.87
CA ASP A 186 22.76 30.50 -16.80
C ASP A 186 22.34 30.92 -15.37
N GLY A 187 22.38 30.01 -14.40
CA GLY A 187 22.05 30.28 -13.00
C GLY A 187 20.55 30.53 -12.73
N LYS A 188 19.71 30.65 -13.77
CA LYS A 188 18.25 30.79 -13.72
C LYS A 188 17.60 30.13 -14.94
N LEU A 189 16.39 29.60 -14.76
CA LEU A 189 15.54 29.19 -15.86
C LEU A 189 14.88 30.41 -16.52
N SER A 190 14.61 30.35 -17.83
CA SER A 190 13.71 31.32 -18.46
C SER A 190 12.28 31.10 -17.97
N ASP A 191 11.43 32.14 -18.01
CA ASP A 191 10.04 32.04 -17.57
C ASP A 191 9.28 30.93 -18.31
N GLN A 192 9.53 30.76 -19.60
CA GLN A 192 8.96 29.68 -20.41
C GLN A 192 9.41 28.29 -19.92
N LEU A 193 10.71 28.10 -19.67
CA LEU A 193 11.23 26.83 -19.18
C LEU A 193 10.79 26.53 -17.74
N SER A 194 10.54 27.56 -16.93
CA SER A 194 9.98 27.42 -15.59
C SER A 194 8.53 26.92 -15.66
N GLN A 195 7.69 27.51 -16.52
CA GLN A 195 6.31 27.06 -16.71
C GLN A 195 6.24 25.64 -17.26
N GLU A 196 7.07 25.30 -18.26
CA GLU A 196 7.16 23.93 -18.80
C GLU A 196 7.61 22.93 -17.72
N SER A 197 8.52 23.34 -16.83
CA SER A 197 8.97 22.52 -15.70
C SER A 197 7.86 22.28 -14.68
N ASP A 198 7.12 23.32 -14.30
CA ASP A 198 6.03 23.22 -13.31
C ASP A 198 4.88 22.37 -13.85
N GLU A 199 4.50 22.55 -15.11
CA GLU A 199 3.48 21.73 -15.76
C GLU A 199 3.91 20.25 -15.84
N MET A 200 5.18 19.99 -16.14
CA MET A 200 5.71 18.63 -16.18
C MET A 200 5.77 17.99 -14.80
N ALA A 201 6.21 18.73 -13.79
CA ALA A 201 6.24 18.27 -12.40
C ALA A 201 4.84 17.90 -11.92
N GLN A 202 3.85 18.76 -12.22
CA GLN A 202 2.45 18.49 -11.89
C GLN A 202 1.93 17.24 -12.59
N LYS A 203 2.13 17.12 -13.92
CA LYS A 203 1.72 15.93 -14.68
C LYS A 203 2.34 14.64 -14.14
N PHE A 204 3.62 14.69 -13.77
CA PHE A 204 4.31 13.53 -13.23
C PHE A 204 3.81 13.18 -11.81
N ALA A 205 3.53 14.17 -10.97
CA ALA A 205 2.92 13.97 -9.66
C ALA A 205 1.50 13.38 -9.78
N ASP A 206 0.70 13.86 -10.73
CA ASP A 206 -0.65 13.33 -11.00
C ASP A 206 -0.60 11.88 -11.48
N LEU A 207 0.39 11.54 -12.31
CA LEU A 207 0.63 10.18 -12.77
C LEU A 207 1.01 9.26 -11.61
N LEU A 208 1.96 9.66 -10.76
CA LEU A 208 2.32 8.94 -9.52
C LEU A 208 1.11 8.72 -8.61
N SER A 209 0.33 9.77 -8.39
CA SER A 209 -0.83 9.78 -7.51
C SER A 209 -1.93 8.82 -7.99
N SER A 210 -2.28 8.90 -9.27
CA SER A 210 -3.35 8.10 -9.86
C SER A 210 -2.96 6.64 -10.09
N THR A 211 -1.68 6.37 -10.34
CA THR A 211 -1.23 5.02 -10.78
C THR A 211 -0.72 4.17 -9.62
N ILE A 212 0.02 4.77 -8.68
CA ILE A 212 0.68 4.07 -7.57
C ILE A 212 -0.09 4.21 -6.26
N LEU A 213 -0.56 5.43 -5.95
CA LEU A 213 -1.13 5.72 -4.63
C LEU A 213 -2.65 5.53 -4.55
N TYR A 214 -3.35 5.34 -5.67
CA TYR A 214 -4.81 5.16 -5.71
C TYR A 214 -5.57 6.28 -5.00
N ARG A 215 -5.01 7.49 -5.06
CA ARG A 215 -5.51 8.64 -4.32
C ARG A 215 -6.82 9.13 -4.94
N ASP A 216 -7.88 9.18 -4.13
CA ASP A 216 -9.06 9.97 -4.44
C ASP A 216 -8.66 11.45 -4.41
N GLN A 217 -8.97 12.17 -5.50
CA GLN A 217 -8.59 13.57 -5.67
C GLN A 217 -9.15 14.48 -4.55
N ASN A 218 -10.16 14.02 -3.83
CA ASN A 218 -10.91 14.84 -2.87
C ASN A 218 -10.38 14.83 -1.44
N GLN A 219 -9.51 13.89 -1.04
CA GLN A 219 -8.93 13.85 0.31
C GLN A 219 -7.49 13.36 0.28
N THR A 220 -6.57 14.22 0.71
CA THR A 220 -5.13 13.88 0.81
C THR A 220 -4.69 14.02 2.23
N ASP A 221 -4.43 12.88 2.86
CA ASP A 221 -3.77 12.89 4.14
C ASP A 221 -2.27 13.19 4.00
N ILE A 222 -1.64 13.56 5.12
CA ILE A 222 -0.23 13.94 5.17
C ILE A 222 0.69 12.78 4.77
N VAL A 223 0.30 11.54 5.05
CA VAL A 223 1.11 10.36 4.73
C VAL A 223 1.15 10.14 3.22
N GLN A 224 0.00 10.21 2.54
CA GLN A 224 -0.07 10.11 1.08
C GLN A 224 0.72 11.23 0.39
N LEU A 225 0.63 12.46 0.90
CA LEU A 225 1.46 13.56 0.42
C LEU A 225 2.96 13.24 0.56
N SER A 226 3.35 12.72 1.72
CA SER A 226 4.74 12.36 2.01
C SER A 226 5.23 11.20 1.14
N LEU A 227 4.40 10.18 0.91
CA LEU A 227 4.71 9.06 0.01
C LEU A 227 4.86 9.54 -1.44
N LEU A 228 3.99 10.44 -1.89
CA LEU A 228 4.08 11.06 -3.21
C LEU A 228 5.40 11.82 -3.36
N GLN A 229 5.75 12.65 -2.37
CA GLN A 229 7.00 13.40 -2.37
C GLN A 229 8.21 12.47 -2.39
N ALA A 230 8.18 11.38 -1.62
CA ALA A 230 9.22 10.37 -1.61
C ALA A 230 9.40 9.70 -2.98
N LEU A 231 8.31 9.27 -3.62
CA LEU A 231 8.32 8.69 -4.97
C LEU A 231 8.88 9.67 -5.99
N TYR A 232 8.38 10.90 -5.97
CA TYR A 232 8.76 11.97 -6.88
C TYR A 232 10.27 12.23 -6.80
N MET A 233 10.77 12.55 -5.60
CA MET A 233 12.19 12.86 -5.39
C MET A 233 13.10 11.68 -5.71
N THR A 234 12.69 10.47 -5.35
CA THR A 234 13.47 9.26 -5.64
C THR A 234 13.56 9.00 -7.14
N THR A 235 12.47 9.21 -7.87
CA THR A 235 12.42 9.08 -9.32
C THR A 235 13.30 10.13 -10.00
N LEU A 236 13.23 11.39 -9.56
CA LEU A 236 14.05 12.48 -10.10
C LEU A 236 15.56 12.26 -9.92
N LYS A 237 15.95 11.51 -8.87
CA LYS A 237 17.34 11.10 -8.64
C LYS A 237 17.79 9.95 -9.55
N GLY A 238 16.87 9.28 -10.26
CA GLY A 238 17.17 8.07 -11.01
C GLY A 238 17.44 6.86 -10.12
N SER A 239 17.00 6.89 -8.86
CA SER A 239 17.16 5.78 -7.93
C SER A 239 16.14 4.67 -8.21
N SER A 240 16.48 3.43 -7.86
CA SER A 240 15.56 2.30 -7.93
C SER A 240 14.57 2.33 -6.76
N ILE A 241 13.29 2.21 -7.08
CA ILE A 241 12.19 2.18 -6.11
C ILE A 241 11.60 0.77 -6.06
N HIS A 242 11.37 0.26 -4.85
CA HIS A 242 10.67 -1.00 -4.60
C HIS A 242 9.48 -0.75 -3.68
N LEU A 243 8.30 -1.24 -4.07
CA LEU A 243 7.05 -1.09 -3.32
C LEU A 243 6.95 -2.23 -2.30
N ILE A 244 7.07 -1.94 -1.01
CA ILE A 244 7.11 -2.98 0.04
C ILE A 244 5.88 -3.00 0.95
N GLY A 245 4.81 -2.27 0.61
CA GLY A 245 3.59 -2.33 1.39
C GLY A 245 2.92 -3.70 1.31
N MET A 246 2.20 -4.07 2.37
CA MET A 246 1.30 -5.21 2.34
C MET A 246 0.08 -4.87 1.49
N SER A 247 -0.43 -5.85 0.73
CA SER A 247 -1.66 -5.68 -0.04
C SER A 247 -2.83 -5.35 0.89
N GLN A 248 -3.40 -4.15 0.76
CA GLN A 248 -4.55 -3.73 1.56
C GLN A 248 -5.76 -4.61 1.26
N ILE A 249 -5.92 -5.03 0.01
CA ILE A 249 -6.95 -5.98 -0.41
C ILE A 249 -6.79 -7.29 0.34
N TYR A 250 -5.57 -7.85 0.37
CA TYR A 250 -5.31 -9.06 1.12
C TYR A 250 -5.55 -8.88 2.62
N GLN A 251 -5.10 -7.76 3.20
CA GLN A 251 -5.39 -7.42 4.58
C GLN A 251 -6.90 -7.39 4.82
N ARG A 252 -7.71 -6.77 3.96
CA ARG A 252 -9.15 -6.70 4.16
C ARG A 252 -9.81 -8.08 4.05
N ILE A 253 -9.42 -8.90 3.07
CA ILE A 253 -9.92 -10.26 2.91
C ILE A 253 -9.56 -11.13 4.11
N ALA A 254 -8.30 -11.10 4.56
CA ALA A 254 -7.91 -11.80 5.76
C ALA A 254 -8.67 -11.28 7.00
N SER A 255 -8.90 -9.97 7.13
CA SER A 255 -9.67 -9.42 8.27
C SER A 255 -11.11 -9.92 8.24
N GLY A 256 -11.74 -9.89 7.06
CA GLY A 256 -13.09 -10.38 6.87
C GLY A 256 -13.22 -11.90 7.03
N ILE A 257 -12.15 -12.68 6.87
CA ILE A 257 -12.16 -14.13 7.12
C ILE A 257 -11.93 -14.45 8.60
N PHE A 258 -10.99 -13.78 9.25
CA PHE A 258 -10.58 -14.12 10.62
C PHE A 258 -11.46 -13.51 11.70
N LEU A 259 -12.03 -12.34 11.47
CA LEU A 259 -12.87 -11.67 12.46
C LEU A 259 -14.30 -12.20 12.38
N SER A 260 -14.92 -12.44 13.54
CA SER A 260 -16.34 -12.77 13.57
C SER A 260 -17.18 -11.53 13.22
N LEU A 261 -18.41 -11.74 12.74
CA LEU A 261 -19.30 -10.61 12.43
C LEU A 261 -19.52 -9.70 13.65
N SER A 262 -19.63 -10.28 14.86
CA SER A 262 -19.77 -9.51 16.09
C SER A 262 -18.58 -8.59 16.35
N ASP A 263 -17.36 -9.06 16.11
CA ASP A 263 -16.15 -8.26 16.32
C ASP A 263 -16.10 -7.10 15.32
N VAL A 264 -16.39 -7.37 14.05
CA VAL A 264 -16.41 -6.34 12.99
C VAL A 264 -17.49 -5.28 13.27
N GLN A 265 -18.67 -5.69 13.74
CA GLN A 265 -19.74 -4.78 14.16
C GLN A 265 -19.34 -3.94 15.37
N GLU A 266 -18.62 -4.52 16.34
CA GLU A 266 -18.10 -3.79 17.48
C GLU A 266 -17.07 -2.74 17.05
N MET A 267 -16.13 -3.11 16.16
CA MET A 267 -15.17 -2.18 15.55
C MET A 267 -15.88 -0.97 14.96
N PHE A 268 -16.89 -1.25 14.13
CA PHE A 268 -17.69 -0.23 13.48
C PHE A 268 -18.38 0.69 14.49
N ASN A 269 -18.97 0.13 15.54
CA ASN A 269 -19.61 0.91 16.60
C ASN A 269 -18.60 1.81 17.32
N ASN A 270 -17.40 1.31 17.62
CA ASN A 270 -16.33 2.09 18.25
C ASN A 270 -15.89 3.24 17.34
N ILE A 271 -15.76 2.99 16.03
CA ILE A 271 -15.45 4.03 15.04
C ILE A 271 -16.56 5.09 15.02
N CYS A 272 -17.84 4.69 14.99
CA CYS A 272 -18.96 5.64 15.07
C CYS A 272 -18.94 6.47 16.36
N GLN A 273 -18.66 5.86 17.50
CA GLN A 273 -18.57 6.57 18.79
C GLN A 273 -17.43 7.59 18.79
N GLU A 274 -16.27 7.24 18.24
CA GLU A 274 -15.13 8.15 18.16
C GLU A 274 -15.37 9.32 17.19
N ILE A 275 -16.11 9.08 16.08
CA ILE A 275 -16.60 10.18 15.23
C ILE A 275 -17.49 11.12 16.06
N GLN A 276 -18.45 10.57 16.80
CA GLN A 276 -19.39 11.34 17.62
C GLN A 276 -18.70 12.17 18.71
N SER A 277 -17.64 11.67 19.33
CA SER A 277 -16.91 12.39 20.38
C SER A 277 -16.03 13.52 19.86
N LYS A 278 -16.00 13.79 18.54
CA LYS A 278 -15.11 14.78 17.89
C LYS A 278 -13.62 14.56 18.21
N SER A 279 -13.24 13.36 18.66
CA SER A 279 -11.87 13.00 19.02
C SER A 279 -11.01 12.70 17.78
N ILE A 280 -11.63 12.52 16.61
CA ILE A 280 -11.00 12.00 15.40
C ILE A 280 -11.49 12.84 14.20
N SER A 281 -10.56 13.45 13.46
CA SER A 281 -10.86 14.07 12.16
C SER A 281 -11.19 13.00 11.11
N GLU A 282 -11.87 13.34 10.02
CA GLU A 282 -12.26 12.35 8.99
C GLU A 282 -11.05 11.55 8.45
N ASN A 283 -9.90 12.20 8.27
CA ASN A 283 -8.66 11.57 7.82
C ASN A 283 -8.12 10.53 8.82
N ASN A 284 -8.52 10.61 10.10
CA ASN A 284 -8.07 9.71 11.14
C ASN A 284 -8.90 8.42 11.27
N LEU A 285 -10.00 8.27 10.51
CA LEU A 285 -10.84 7.07 10.56
C LEU A 285 -10.18 5.85 9.92
N ASN A 286 -9.58 6.02 8.74
CA ASN A 286 -8.81 4.97 8.09
C ASN A 286 -7.66 4.51 8.99
N TYR A 287 -7.01 5.47 9.64
CA TYR A 287 -5.92 5.18 10.56
C TYR A 287 -6.34 4.45 11.83
N LEU A 288 -7.49 4.82 12.42
CA LEU A 288 -8.05 4.10 13.56
C LEU A 288 -8.40 2.67 13.17
N PHE A 289 -8.99 2.49 11.98
CA PHE A 289 -9.30 1.17 11.45
C PHE A 289 -8.02 0.34 11.20
N ASP A 290 -7.01 0.93 10.56
CA ASP A 290 -5.75 0.25 10.28
C ASP A 290 -5.07 -0.17 11.57
N PHE A 291 -5.09 0.70 12.59
CA PHE A 291 -4.57 0.40 13.91
C PHE A 291 -5.34 -0.71 14.61
N GLN A 292 -6.68 -0.63 14.66
CA GLN A 292 -7.52 -1.68 15.25
C GLN A 292 -7.29 -3.02 14.54
N THR A 293 -7.21 -2.99 13.20
CA THR A 293 -6.92 -4.17 12.39
C THR A 293 -5.52 -4.72 12.65
N MET A 294 -4.51 -3.86 12.82
CA MET A 294 -3.14 -4.26 13.15
C MET A 294 -3.06 -4.89 14.54
N LEU A 295 -3.71 -4.30 15.56
CA LEU A 295 -3.80 -4.90 16.90
C LEU A 295 -4.43 -6.29 16.85
N TRP A 296 -5.46 -6.47 16.03
CA TRP A 296 -6.13 -7.76 15.85
C TRP A 296 -5.31 -8.74 15.02
N LYS A 297 -4.51 -8.23 14.07
CA LYS A 297 -3.58 -9.02 13.27
C LYS A 297 -2.18 -8.88 13.81
N GLN A 298 -2.01 -9.43 15.02
CA GLN A 298 -0.90 -9.30 15.96
C GLN A 298 0.42 -8.67 15.49
N LYS A 299 0.95 -8.86 14.27
CA LYS A 299 2.17 -8.20 13.73
C LYS A 299 2.41 -8.39 12.23
N GLY A 300 1.36 -8.68 11.45
CA GLY A 300 1.54 -9.18 10.08
C GLY A 300 2.18 -8.19 9.11
N ILE A 301 1.90 -6.89 9.27
CA ILE A 301 2.40 -5.83 8.38
C ILE A 301 3.88 -5.59 8.64
N GLU A 302 4.30 -5.46 9.91
CA GLU A 302 5.70 -5.27 10.29
C GLU A 302 6.55 -6.47 9.88
N TYR A 303 6.02 -7.68 10.06
CA TYR A 303 6.67 -8.89 9.59
C TYR A 303 6.86 -8.88 8.07
N TYR A 304 5.81 -8.52 7.31
CA TYR A 304 5.88 -8.37 5.84
C TYR A 304 6.97 -7.37 5.43
N LEU A 305 6.99 -6.20 6.06
CA LEU A 305 7.96 -5.15 5.77
C LEU A 305 9.39 -5.61 6.09
N LEU A 306 9.61 -6.18 7.29
CA LEU A 306 10.92 -6.63 7.75
C LEU A 306 11.48 -7.76 6.88
N PHE A 307 10.62 -8.68 6.45
CA PHE A 307 10.97 -9.73 5.49
C PHE A 307 11.43 -9.15 4.16
N ASN A 308 10.67 -8.22 3.57
CA ASN A 308 11.05 -7.58 2.31
C ASN A 308 12.36 -6.81 2.41
N ILE A 309 12.59 -6.10 3.53
CA ILE A 309 13.86 -5.41 3.80
C ILE A 309 15.02 -6.41 3.84
N ASN A 310 14.89 -7.51 4.60
CA ASN A 310 15.92 -8.53 4.73
C ASN A 310 16.22 -9.21 3.38
N ARG A 311 15.17 -9.63 2.66
CA ARG A 311 15.30 -10.28 1.35
C ARG A 311 15.94 -9.36 0.31
N TYR A 312 15.57 -8.08 0.32
CA TYR A 312 16.18 -7.08 -0.56
C TYR A 312 17.67 -6.94 -0.26
N LEU A 313 18.03 -6.66 0.99
CA LEU A 313 19.41 -6.43 1.40
C LEU A 313 20.32 -7.65 1.17
N LYS A 314 19.81 -8.86 1.47
CA LYS A 314 20.54 -10.13 1.28
C LYS A 314 20.91 -10.36 -0.19
N ASN A 315 20.00 -10.03 -1.12
CA ASN A 315 20.18 -10.29 -2.55
C ASN A 315 20.75 -9.09 -3.32
N SER A 316 20.75 -7.90 -2.74
CA SER A 316 21.26 -6.69 -3.38
C SER A 316 22.79 -6.67 -3.40
N LYS A 317 23.36 -6.32 -4.55
CA LYS A 317 24.82 -6.08 -4.68
C LYS A 317 25.26 -4.79 -3.97
N GLY A 318 24.35 -3.84 -3.75
CA GLY A 318 24.64 -2.56 -3.08
C GLY A 318 24.78 -2.70 -1.56
N GLU A 319 25.46 -1.75 -0.91
CA GLU A 319 25.73 -1.81 0.54
C GLU A 319 24.62 -1.19 1.40
N ASP A 320 23.87 -0.23 0.85
CA ASP A 320 22.92 0.59 1.62
C ASP A 320 21.55 0.69 0.92
N VAL A 321 20.50 0.74 1.75
CA VAL A 321 19.12 1.00 1.33
C VAL A 321 18.49 2.06 2.23
N THR A 322 17.58 2.86 1.66
CA THR A 322 16.71 3.74 2.43
C THR A 322 15.29 3.17 2.42
N VAL A 323 14.71 3.01 3.61
CA VAL A 323 13.39 2.45 3.84
C VAL A 323 12.47 3.57 4.35
N ILE A 324 11.36 3.80 3.67
CA ILE A 324 10.38 4.82 4.01
C ILE A 324 9.08 4.13 4.40
N VAL A 325 8.63 4.35 5.64
CA VAL A 325 7.44 3.72 6.23
C VAL A 325 6.57 4.76 6.92
N ASP A 326 5.29 4.46 7.09
CA ASP A 326 4.41 5.23 7.97
C ASP A 326 4.96 5.23 9.41
N ALA A 327 4.82 6.35 10.13
CA ALA A 327 5.21 6.46 11.54
C ALA A 327 4.68 5.31 12.41
N LEU A 328 3.52 4.74 12.11
CA LEU A 328 2.94 3.63 12.87
C LEU A 328 3.87 2.39 12.89
N HIS A 329 4.60 2.16 11.79
CA HIS A 329 5.46 1.00 11.65
C HIS A 329 6.93 1.31 11.95
N TYR A 330 7.29 2.58 12.09
CA TYR A 330 8.68 3.02 12.28
C TYR A 330 9.34 2.38 13.51
N ASP A 331 8.76 2.58 14.70
CA ASP A 331 9.37 2.10 15.94
C ASP A 331 9.39 0.57 16.08
N PRO A 332 8.28 -0.15 15.77
CA PRO A 332 8.30 -1.61 15.71
C PRO A 332 9.41 -2.14 14.79
N LEU A 333 9.55 -1.60 13.58
CA LEU A 333 10.58 -2.00 12.63
C LEU A 333 11.98 -1.64 13.12
N ARG A 334 12.18 -0.42 13.65
CA ARG A 334 13.47 0.03 14.18
C ARG A 334 13.98 -0.92 15.27
N ILE A 335 13.12 -1.26 16.23
CA ILE A 335 13.46 -2.15 17.33
C ILE A 335 13.64 -3.58 16.81
N ALA A 336 12.77 -4.05 15.90
CA ALA A 336 12.88 -5.39 15.35
C ALA A 336 14.20 -5.60 14.59
N ILE A 337 14.57 -4.65 13.74
CA ILE A 337 15.86 -4.64 13.02
C ILE A 337 17.03 -4.59 14.01
N SER A 338 16.97 -3.72 15.02
CA SER A 338 18.04 -3.61 16.03
C SER A 338 18.25 -4.92 16.79
N ASN A 339 17.17 -5.67 17.03
CA ASN A 339 17.20 -6.97 17.72
C ASN A 339 17.75 -8.11 16.85
N GLN A 340 17.96 -7.92 15.54
CA GLN A 340 18.58 -8.92 14.67
C GLN A 340 20.09 -9.08 14.93
N GLN A 341 20.69 -8.23 15.76
CA GLN A 341 22.11 -8.28 16.13
C GLN A 341 23.04 -8.36 14.90
N ASN A 342 22.73 -7.60 13.85
CA ASN A 342 23.45 -7.59 12.58
C ASN A 342 23.44 -8.93 11.83
N ASN A 343 22.46 -9.80 12.06
CA ASN A 343 22.26 -11.00 11.26
C ASN A 343 21.11 -10.80 10.27
N PHE A 344 21.21 -11.44 9.10
CA PHE A 344 20.03 -11.63 8.27
C PHE A 344 19.11 -12.64 8.95
N ILE A 345 17.80 -12.44 8.78
CA ILE A 345 16.83 -13.47 9.14
C ILE A 345 17.13 -14.72 8.29
N GLU A 346 17.36 -15.86 8.95
CA GLU A 346 17.50 -17.15 8.27
C GLU A 346 16.24 -17.43 7.44
N GLU A 347 16.47 -17.83 6.19
CA GLU A 347 15.49 -17.84 5.11
C GLU A 347 14.15 -18.43 5.52
N ILE A 348 13.09 -17.65 5.33
CA ILE A 348 11.74 -18.20 5.28
C ILE A 348 11.61 -18.70 3.85
N GLU A 349 11.85 -19.99 3.66
CA GLU A 349 11.56 -20.67 2.41
C GLU A 349 10.11 -20.38 1.98
N ASN A 350 9.79 -20.70 0.72
CA ASN A 350 8.53 -20.39 0.02
C ASN A 350 7.19 -20.72 0.74
N SER A 351 7.20 -21.28 1.96
CA SER A 351 6.03 -21.44 2.85
C SER A 351 5.34 -20.11 3.18
N TYR A 352 6.07 -18.99 3.18
CA TYR A 352 5.51 -17.66 3.36
C TYR A 352 4.35 -17.38 2.39
N PHE A 353 4.53 -17.63 1.10
CA PHE A 353 3.48 -17.37 0.11
C PHE A 353 2.27 -18.26 0.29
N ALA A 354 2.45 -19.48 0.83
CA ALA A 354 1.34 -20.36 1.19
C ALA A 354 0.57 -19.85 2.42
N GLU A 355 1.25 -19.20 3.36
CA GLU A 355 0.63 -18.56 4.55
C GLU A 355 -0.15 -17.28 4.19
N PHE A 356 0.23 -16.61 3.10
CA PHE A 356 -0.53 -15.49 2.51
C PHE A 356 -1.52 -15.91 1.40
N GLN A 357 -1.77 -17.22 1.21
CA GLN A 357 -2.92 -17.67 0.41
C GLN A 357 -4.22 -17.38 1.18
N TYR A 358 -5.37 -17.39 0.47
CA TYR A 358 -6.67 -17.13 1.08
C TYR A 358 -6.86 -18.01 2.33
N PRO A 359 -6.96 -17.41 3.53
CA PRO A 359 -7.02 -18.19 4.75
C PRO A 359 -8.30 -19.03 4.76
N LYS A 360 -8.20 -20.25 5.29
CA LYS A 360 -9.38 -21.09 5.50
C LYS A 360 -10.14 -20.59 6.71
N LEU A 361 -11.46 -20.53 6.62
CA LEU A 361 -12.33 -20.20 7.73
C LEU A 361 -12.10 -21.20 8.88
N GLU A 362 -11.69 -20.72 10.05
CA GLU A 362 -11.61 -21.55 11.27
C GLU A 362 -13.01 -21.98 11.75
N LYS A 363 -14.03 -21.14 11.47
CA LYS A 363 -15.44 -21.42 11.69
C LYS A 363 -16.24 -20.97 10.47
N PRO A 364 -17.05 -21.84 9.84
CA PRO A 364 -17.89 -21.44 8.74
C PRO A 364 -19.01 -20.51 9.24
N GLU A 365 -18.92 -19.23 8.87
CA GLU A 365 -20.06 -18.30 8.93
C GLU A 365 -20.86 -18.40 7.63
N GLN A 366 -22.13 -18.00 7.67
CA GLN A 366 -22.98 -18.00 6.48
C GLN A 366 -22.52 -16.93 5.49
N ASP A 367 -22.72 -17.16 4.19
CA ASP A 367 -22.38 -16.23 3.11
C ASP A 367 -22.89 -14.81 3.39
N ASP A 368 -24.11 -14.70 3.93
CA ASP A 368 -24.73 -13.43 4.35
C ASP A 368 -23.91 -12.67 5.39
N GLN A 369 -23.39 -13.37 6.39
CA GLN A 369 -22.58 -12.80 7.45
C GLN A 369 -21.22 -12.35 6.89
N MET A 370 -20.66 -13.14 5.97
CA MET A 370 -19.41 -12.80 5.31
C MET A 370 -19.55 -11.55 4.42
N LEU A 371 -20.64 -11.46 3.65
CA LEU A 371 -20.97 -10.29 2.86
C LEU A 371 -21.20 -9.05 3.74
N GLU A 372 -21.90 -9.19 4.87
CA GLU A 372 -22.12 -8.10 5.81
C GLU A 372 -20.80 -7.61 6.43
N LYS A 373 -19.92 -8.51 6.86
CA LYS A 373 -18.59 -8.16 7.36
C LYS A 373 -17.83 -7.30 6.36
N HIS A 374 -17.75 -7.76 5.11
CA HIS A 374 -17.03 -7.04 4.08
C HIS A 374 -17.66 -5.69 3.74
N ALA A 375 -18.99 -5.60 3.75
CA ALA A 375 -19.67 -4.33 3.59
C ALA A 375 -19.33 -3.33 4.70
N ILE A 376 -19.24 -3.78 5.96
CA ILE A 376 -18.77 -2.95 7.08
C ILE A 376 -17.34 -2.45 6.81
N LEU A 377 -16.40 -3.34 6.52
CA LEU A 377 -15.00 -2.97 6.28
C LEU A 377 -14.86 -1.97 5.11
N SER A 378 -15.60 -2.18 4.02
CA SER A 378 -15.65 -1.28 2.87
C SER A 378 -16.24 0.08 3.20
N SER A 379 -17.29 0.13 4.04
CA SER A 379 -17.97 1.38 4.41
C SER A 379 -17.10 2.30 5.26
N VAL A 380 -16.35 1.73 6.22
CA VAL A 380 -15.41 2.46 7.07
C VAL A 380 -14.31 3.10 6.23
N LEU A 381 -13.76 2.33 5.29
CA LEU A 381 -12.63 2.75 4.46
C LEU A 381 -13.05 3.56 3.22
N SER A 382 -14.35 3.82 3.04
CA SER A 382 -14.90 4.45 1.83
C SER A 382 -14.41 3.83 0.52
N PHE A 383 -14.25 2.50 0.51
CA PHE A 383 -13.59 1.79 -0.59
C PHE A 383 -14.38 0.53 -0.99
N GLN A 384 -14.73 0.41 -2.26
CA GLN A 384 -15.52 -0.71 -2.78
C GLN A 384 -14.62 -1.76 -3.41
N ILE A 385 -14.20 -2.72 -2.60
CA ILE A 385 -13.22 -3.76 -2.99
C ILE A 385 -13.59 -4.48 -4.29
N TRP A 386 -14.85 -4.86 -4.50
CA TRP A 386 -15.27 -5.60 -5.69
C TRP A 386 -15.19 -4.83 -7.01
N LYS A 387 -15.09 -3.50 -6.96
CA LYS A 387 -14.89 -2.66 -8.16
C LYS A 387 -13.44 -2.58 -8.59
N GLU A 388 -12.52 -3.10 -7.77
CA GLU A 388 -11.10 -3.03 -8.07
C GLU A 388 -10.73 -3.96 -9.21
N PRO A 389 -10.09 -3.45 -10.28
CA PRO A 389 -9.75 -4.26 -11.45
C PRO A 389 -8.75 -5.36 -11.11
N CYS A 390 -7.99 -5.20 -10.02
CA CYS A 390 -7.03 -6.20 -9.56
C CYS A 390 -7.64 -7.35 -8.75
N ILE A 391 -8.97 -7.40 -8.60
CA ILE A 391 -9.67 -8.44 -7.86
C ILE A 391 -10.45 -9.35 -8.80
N ASN A 392 -9.92 -10.56 -9.01
CA ASN A 392 -10.54 -11.52 -9.91
C ASN A 392 -11.74 -12.24 -9.27
N ASN A 393 -11.72 -12.46 -7.94
CA ASN A 393 -12.85 -12.98 -7.18
C ASN A 393 -13.13 -12.01 -6.02
N PRO A 394 -14.21 -11.20 -6.08
CA PRO A 394 -14.53 -10.21 -5.06
C PRO A 394 -14.96 -10.81 -3.72
N PHE A 395 -15.44 -12.05 -3.73
CA PHE A 395 -15.98 -12.75 -2.57
C PHE A 395 -15.38 -14.16 -2.47
N PRO A 396 -14.06 -14.30 -2.24
CA PRO A 396 -13.34 -15.58 -2.30
C PRO A 396 -13.69 -16.55 -1.16
N TYR A 397 -14.55 -16.12 -0.25
CA TYR A 397 -14.94 -16.81 0.98
C TYR A 397 -16.37 -17.34 0.94
N LEU A 398 -17.11 -17.11 -0.14
CA LEU A 398 -18.45 -17.66 -0.29
C LEU A 398 -18.40 -19.18 -0.39
N SER A 399 -19.46 -19.82 0.07
CA SER A 399 -19.64 -21.28 0.04
C SER A 399 -19.52 -21.86 -1.36
N LYS A 400 -20.01 -21.13 -2.38
CA LYS A 400 -19.83 -21.40 -3.80
C LYS A 400 -18.90 -20.35 -4.40
N ASP A 401 -17.98 -20.75 -5.28
CA ASP A 401 -17.08 -19.81 -5.94
C ASP A 401 -17.89 -18.83 -6.80
N PHE A 402 -17.81 -17.54 -6.47
CA PHE A 402 -18.47 -16.45 -7.17
C PHE A 402 -18.24 -16.49 -8.69
N LYS A 403 -17.05 -16.89 -9.16
CA LYS A 403 -16.74 -16.99 -10.60
C LYS A 403 -17.51 -18.09 -11.32
N THR A 404 -17.94 -19.11 -10.58
CA THR A 404 -18.66 -20.28 -11.12
C THR A 404 -20.18 -20.12 -11.03
N MET A 405 -20.65 -19.06 -10.38
CA MET A 405 -22.06 -18.72 -10.28
C MET A 405 -22.63 -18.25 -11.62
N SER A 406 -23.93 -18.44 -11.81
CA SER A 406 -24.67 -17.85 -12.93
C SER A 406 -24.69 -16.32 -12.82
N VAL A 407 -25.00 -15.63 -13.92
CA VAL A 407 -25.11 -14.15 -13.91
C VAL A 407 -26.17 -13.68 -12.91
N ASP A 408 -27.28 -14.41 -12.78
CA ASP A 408 -28.35 -14.07 -11.84
C ASP A 408 -27.91 -14.27 -10.37
N GLU A 409 -27.20 -15.37 -10.07
CA GLU A 409 -26.63 -15.62 -8.74
C GLU A 409 -25.58 -14.57 -8.37
N GLN A 410 -24.69 -14.21 -9.31
CA GLN A 410 -23.70 -13.16 -9.10
C GLN A 410 -24.37 -11.82 -8.79
N LYS A 411 -25.45 -11.49 -9.53
CA LYS A 411 -26.23 -10.28 -9.31
C LYS A 411 -26.89 -10.28 -7.93
N GLU A 412 -27.48 -11.40 -7.51
CA GLU A 412 -28.10 -11.52 -6.18
C GLU A 412 -27.09 -11.25 -5.06
N ILE A 413 -25.90 -11.84 -5.15
CA ILE A 413 -24.81 -11.62 -4.19
C ILE A 413 -24.38 -10.15 -4.18
N GLN A 414 -24.25 -9.52 -5.34
CA GLN A 414 -23.89 -8.10 -5.47
C GLN A 414 -24.96 -7.18 -4.88
N ASP A 415 -26.24 -7.44 -5.18
CA ASP A 415 -27.38 -6.68 -4.66
C ASP A 415 -27.42 -6.78 -3.13
N LYS A 416 -27.20 -7.97 -2.59
CA LYS A 416 -27.16 -8.22 -1.14
C LYS A 416 -25.99 -7.50 -0.46
N TYR A 417 -24.79 -7.59 -1.03
CA TYR A 417 -23.64 -6.82 -0.57
C TYR A 417 -23.94 -5.31 -0.58
N HIS A 418 -24.57 -4.82 -1.65
CA HIS A 418 -24.87 -3.40 -1.82
C HIS A 418 -25.85 -2.92 -0.75
N GLN A 419 -26.90 -3.68 -0.44
CA GLN A 419 -27.83 -3.38 0.65
C GLN A 419 -27.10 -3.23 2.00
N PHE A 420 -26.17 -4.14 2.33
CA PHE A 420 -25.37 -4.00 3.53
C PHE A 420 -24.44 -2.78 3.48
N TYR A 421 -23.78 -2.54 2.35
CA TYR A 421 -22.88 -1.40 2.20
C TYR A 421 -23.60 -0.08 2.38
N GLU A 422 -24.79 0.08 1.79
CA GLU A 422 -25.66 1.25 1.98
C GLU A 422 -26.09 1.41 3.44
N LYS A 423 -26.52 0.33 4.10
CA LYS A 423 -26.88 0.34 5.53
C LYS A 423 -25.77 0.96 6.40
N TYR A 424 -24.53 0.53 6.23
CA TYR A 424 -23.41 1.02 7.06
C TYR A 424 -22.89 2.39 6.62
N THR A 425 -22.87 2.68 5.32
CA THR A 425 -22.47 4.00 4.80
C THR A 425 -23.44 5.09 5.26
N THR A 426 -24.76 4.84 5.17
CA THR A 426 -25.80 5.75 5.68
C THR A 426 -25.61 6.02 7.17
N ARG A 427 -25.33 4.98 7.97
CA ARG A 427 -25.10 5.15 9.40
C ARG A 427 -23.86 6.00 9.71
N ILE A 428 -22.75 5.85 8.99
CA ILE A 428 -21.59 6.75 9.11
C ILE A 428 -22.00 8.19 8.78
N GLN A 429 -22.77 8.38 7.71
CA GLN A 429 -23.21 9.70 7.28
C GLN A 429 -24.15 10.36 8.30
N ASP A 430 -25.08 9.62 8.89
CA ASP A 430 -25.98 10.10 9.94
C ASP A 430 -25.21 10.56 11.17
N VAL A 431 -24.22 9.76 11.59
CA VAL A 431 -23.31 10.10 12.68
C VAL A 431 -22.56 11.40 12.37
N LYS A 432 -22.01 11.56 11.16
CA LYS A 432 -21.32 12.79 10.73
C LYS A 432 -22.27 14.00 10.68
N ASN A 433 -23.49 13.81 10.21
CA ASN A 433 -24.49 14.87 10.11
C ASN A 433 -24.96 15.36 11.49
N SER A 434 -25.06 14.46 12.48
CA SER A 434 -25.43 14.80 13.85
C SER A 434 -24.43 15.75 14.54
N LEU A 435 -23.21 15.87 14.01
CA LEU A 435 -22.16 16.76 14.53
C LEU A 435 -22.24 18.20 13.98
N LYS A 436 -22.98 18.40 12.88
CA LYS A 436 -23.16 19.70 12.22
C LYS A 436 -24.34 20.49 12.78
N GLN A 437 -25.20 19.83 13.56
CA GLN A 437 -26.29 20.43 14.33
C GLN A 437 -25.77 20.79 15.72
#